data_AF-A0A820NC49-F1
#
_entry.id   AF-A0A820NC49-F1
#
_cell.length_a   1.000
_cell.length_b   1.000
_cell.length_c   1.000
_cell.angle_alpha   90.00
_cell.angle_beta   90.00
_cell.angle_gamma   90.00
#
_symmetry.space_group_name_H-M   'P 1'
#
loop_
_entity.id
_entity.type
_entity.pdbx_description
1 polymer ?
#
loop_
_entity_poly.entity_id
_entity_poly.type
_entity_poly.pdbx_seq_one_letter_code
_entity_poly.pdbx_strand_id
1 'polypeptide(L)'
;MTQSSESMDYLFKFLIIGNASTGKSCILHQFLENKFKNDSAHTIGAEFGSKILNVGDKTVKLQIWDTAGQERFRSVTRSYYRGASGALLVYDVTCRESYNAITNWLSDVRTLASPNIVIILCGNKKDLEDERQVTYLEASRFAQEHELMFLETSALKNENITEGFIQCARIILRRIESGSIDPFRMYSAAAAVAAATTTITSACLLIHSTDERYCFTGEWYDPQASMTRTYQVLFYPSDNSIEMFDVKTRRAFLKRTKSEATKLNDFFIGNTINLFSRSIKIVDFGDGFTARCIGKNQERTLAIIKPDAIRYLGDIISAVYENGFTIARMRMVKLSQNEVMYFYSEHKSKDFFPRLVDFMTSGSVVAIELVGPDAINRWRSIIGPTDSQKAKEQGPLLLRARFGTDGTRNALHGSDSTTSAQREISYFFGSKYGTNTACYNDTTCCIIKPHAVAEGKAGQIINGILTAGFQVSAIGTFSLDKVNAEEFLEVYKGVVHEYPKMVEELMSGSCIVLEVRAQNAQAVFRDFCGPADPEIARHIRPRTLRAIYGKDKVKNAVHCTDLAEDATLEIEYFFRILEN
;
A
#
# COMPACT_ATOMS: atom_id res chain seq x y z
N MET A 1 8.41 -32.59 -24.58
CA MET A 1 7.92 -31.47 -25.40
C MET A 1 8.02 -30.21 -24.54
N THR A 2 9.07 -29.43 -24.76
CA THR A 2 9.26 -28.11 -24.14
C THR A 2 8.26 -27.13 -24.76
N GLN A 3 7.37 -26.56 -23.94
CA GLN A 3 6.55 -25.42 -24.37
C GLN A 3 7.49 -24.25 -24.67
N SER A 4 7.59 -23.87 -25.93
CA SER A 4 8.18 -22.61 -26.38
C SER A 4 7.40 -21.46 -25.77
N SER A 5 8.07 -20.56 -25.04
CA SER A 5 7.51 -19.29 -24.60
C SER A 5 7.14 -18.47 -25.85
N GLU A 6 5.85 -18.34 -26.16
CA GLU A 6 5.38 -17.38 -27.17
C GLU A 6 5.82 -15.97 -26.75
N SER A 7 6.62 -15.32 -27.59
CA SER A 7 7.07 -13.95 -27.37
C SER A 7 5.89 -12.97 -27.49
N MET A 8 5.55 -12.25 -26.43
CA MET A 8 4.56 -11.17 -26.47
C MET A 8 5.15 -9.91 -27.09
N ASP A 9 4.44 -9.31 -28.04
CA ASP A 9 4.87 -8.07 -28.70
C ASP A 9 4.45 -6.83 -27.90
N TYR A 10 3.23 -6.82 -27.34
CA TYR A 10 2.67 -5.66 -26.63
C TYR A 10 1.84 -6.05 -25.40
N LEU A 11 1.83 -5.15 -24.41
CA LEU A 11 0.98 -5.21 -23.22
C LEU A 11 0.15 -3.92 -23.15
N PHE A 12 -1.18 -4.02 -23.13
CA PHE A 12 -2.06 -2.87 -22.96
C PHE A 12 -2.91 -2.99 -21.71
N LYS A 13 -2.99 -1.88 -20.96
CA LYS A 13 -3.91 -1.72 -19.83
C LYS A 13 -5.21 -1.08 -20.32
N PHE A 14 -6.32 -1.75 -20.03
CA PHE A 14 -7.67 -1.38 -20.44
C PHE A 14 -8.54 -1.14 -19.22
N LEU A 15 -9.50 -0.23 -19.34
CA LEU A 15 -10.55 0.02 -18.34
C LEU A 15 -11.92 -0.30 -18.94
N ILE A 16 -12.85 -0.74 -18.10
CA ILE A 16 -14.29 -0.74 -18.41
C ILE A 16 -14.95 0.19 -17.39
N ILE A 17 -15.47 1.32 -17.85
CA ILE A 17 -16.00 2.41 -17.01
C ILE A 17 -17.43 2.78 -17.40
N GLY A 18 -18.18 3.39 -16.48
CA GLY A 18 -19.59 3.77 -16.67
C GLY A 18 -20.44 3.50 -15.42
N ASN A 19 -21.68 3.98 -15.42
CA ASN A 19 -22.58 3.87 -14.26
C ASN A 19 -22.79 2.42 -13.77
N ALA A 20 -23.26 2.27 -12.54
CA ALA A 20 -23.67 0.98 -12.01
C ALA A 20 -24.75 0.34 -12.90
N SER A 21 -24.78 -0.99 -12.94
CA SER A 21 -25.80 -1.78 -13.65
C SER A 21 -25.84 -1.65 -15.19
N THR A 22 -24.87 -0.97 -15.81
CA THR A 22 -24.73 -0.90 -17.28
C THR A 22 -24.17 -2.19 -17.90
N GLY A 23 -23.76 -3.16 -17.09
CA GLY A 23 -23.29 -4.49 -17.53
C GLY A 23 -21.78 -4.61 -17.78
N LYS A 24 -20.96 -3.73 -17.20
CA LYS A 24 -19.48 -3.73 -17.32
C LYS A 24 -18.85 -5.09 -16.95
N SER A 25 -19.22 -5.65 -15.80
CA SER A 25 -18.72 -6.97 -15.37
C SER A 25 -19.19 -8.09 -16.30
N CYS A 26 -20.42 -8.01 -16.81
CA CYS A 26 -20.92 -8.98 -17.80
C CYS A 26 -20.12 -8.91 -19.11
N ILE A 27 -19.75 -7.70 -19.57
CA ILE A 27 -18.86 -7.52 -20.73
C ILE A 27 -17.49 -8.16 -20.46
N LEU A 28 -16.90 -7.94 -19.27
CA LEU A 28 -15.62 -8.53 -18.90
C LEU A 28 -15.69 -10.06 -18.92
N HIS A 29 -16.64 -10.67 -18.21
CA HIS A 29 -16.78 -12.12 -18.15
C HIS A 29 -17.10 -12.71 -19.53
N GLN A 30 -17.96 -12.06 -20.31
CA GLN A 30 -18.27 -12.54 -21.66
C GLN A 30 -17.01 -12.54 -22.55
N PHE A 31 -16.19 -11.49 -22.44
CA PHE A 31 -14.93 -11.41 -23.18
C PHE A 31 -13.91 -12.45 -22.73
N LEU A 32 -13.77 -12.72 -21.42
CA LEU A 32 -12.78 -13.65 -20.88
C LEU A 32 -13.21 -15.11 -21.02
N GLU A 33 -14.43 -15.44 -20.62
CA GLU A 33 -14.93 -16.79 -20.41
C GLU A 33 -15.97 -17.25 -21.43
N ASN A 34 -16.45 -16.35 -22.31
CA ASN A 34 -17.52 -16.63 -23.26
C ASN A 34 -18.83 -17.10 -22.58
N LYS A 35 -19.12 -16.54 -21.39
CA LYS A 35 -20.28 -16.87 -20.55
C LYS A 35 -20.93 -15.61 -19.98
N PHE A 36 -22.26 -15.56 -20.08
CA PHE A 36 -23.05 -14.51 -19.47
C PHE A 36 -23.27 -14.80 -17.98
N LYS A 37 -23.07 -13.78 -17.14
CA LYS A 37 -23.21 -13.85 -15.68
C LYS A 37 -24.60 -13.34 -15.28
N ASN A 38 -25.52 -14.26 -14.97
CA ASN A 38 -26.91 -13.96 -14.59
C ASN A 38 -27.02 -13.25 -13.23
N ASP A 39 -26.18 -13.64 -12.26
CA ASP A 39 -26.14 -13.04 -10.91
C ASP A 39 -24.87 -12.20 -10.75
N SER A 40 -24.95 -10.93 -11.13
CA SER A 40 -23.87 -9.97 -10.87
C SER A 40 -24.24 -9.11 -9.64
N ALA A 41 -23.64 -9.42 -8.49
CA ALA A 41 -23.61 -8.50 -7.37
C ALA A 41 -22.89 -7.20 -7.79
N HIS A 42 -23.21 -6.07 -7.17
CA HIS A 42 -22.54 -4.81 -7.48
C HIS A 42 -21.03 -4.91 -7.23
N THR A 43 -20.23 -4.53 -8.22
CA THR A 43 -18.78 -4.45 -8.11
C THR A 43 -18.37 -3.41 -7.07
N ILE A 44 -17.57 -3.82 -6.09
CA ILE A 44 -16.97 -2.95 -5.08
C ILE A 44 -15.48 -2.80 -5.45
N GLY A 45 -15.01 -1.58 -5.73
CA GLY A 45 -13.64 -1.32 -6.19
C GLY A 45 -13.43 -1.65 -7.67
N ALA A 46 -12.52 -2.56 -8.00
CA ALA A 46 -12.30 -3.03 -9.37
C ALA A 46 -11.96 -4.53 -9.44
N GLU A 47 -12.43 -5.20 -10.50
CA GLU A 47 -12.13 -6.59 -10.83
C GLU A 47 -11.12 -6.66 -11.98
N PHE A 48 -10.18 -7.60 -11.92
CA PHE A 48 -9.09 -7.73 -12.89
C PHE A 48 -9.27 -8.95 -13.80
N GLY A 49 -9.08 -8.75 -15.10
CA GLY A 49 -9.04 -9.78 -16.12
C GLY A 49 -7.83 -9.66 -17.03
N SER A 50 -7.41 -10.78 -17.65
CA SER A 50 -6.39 -10.71 -18.70
C SER A 50 -6.64 -11.72 -19.81
N LYS A 51 -6.37 -11.30 -21.06
CA LYS A 51 -6.52 -12.15 -22.24
C LYS A 51 -5.48 -11.77 -23.28
N ILE A 52 -4.90 -12.79 -23.92
CA ILE A 52 -3.97 -12.61 -25.03
C ILE A 52 -4.79 -12.64 -26.33
N LEU A 53 -4.56 -11.68 -27.21
CA LEU A 53 -5.19 -11.53 -28.50
C LEU A 53 -4.14 -11.45 -29.61
N ASN A 54 -4.47 -12.01 -30.77
CA ASN A 54 -3.70 -11.79 -31.99
C ASN A 54 -4.39 -10.66 -32.78
N VAL A 55 -3.70 -9.53 -32.93
CA VAL A 55 -4.20 -8.35 -33.65
C VAL A 55 -3.29 -8.12 -34.86
N GLY A 56 -3.67 -8.68 -36.00
CA GLY A 56 -2.80 -8.73 -37.18
C GLY A 56 -1.69 -9.75 -36.99
N ASP A 57 -0.44 -9.34 -37.19
CA ASP A 57 0.77 -10.14 -36.96
C ASP A 57 1.32 -10.00 -35.52
N LYS A 58 0.66 -9.22 -34.65
CA LYS A 58 1.11 -8.93 -33.28
C LYS A 58 0.34 -9.72 -32.24
N THR A 59 1.07 -10.24 -31.25
CA THR A 59 0.53 -10.86 -30.04
C THR A 59 0.42 -9.82 -28.93
N VAL A 60 -0.80 -9.47 -28.54
CA VAL A 60 -1.11 -8.42 -27.57
C VAL A 60 -1.72 -9.03 -26.31
N LYS A 61 -1.12 -8.80 -25.15
CA LYS A 61 -1.75 -9.10 -23.86
C LYS A 61 -2.58 -7.91 -23.40
N LEU A 62 -3.87 -8.11 -23.19
CA LEU A 62 -4.76 -7.14 -22.55
C LEU A 62 -4.82 -7.41 -21.04
N GLN A 63 -4.64 -6.36 -20.25
CA GLN A 63 -4.92 -6.31 -18.82
C GLN A 63 -6.11 -5.40 -18.61
N ILE A 64 -7.25 -5.95 -18.19
CA ILE A 64 -8.54 -5.26 -18.20
C ILE A 64 -9.00 -5.09 -16.76
N TRP A 65 -9.32 -3.84 -16.40
CA TRP A 65 -9.89 -3.49 -15.10
C TRP A 65 -11.36 -3.14 -15.27
N ASP A 66 -12.25 -3.99 -14.75
CA ASP A 66 -13.67 -3.67 -14.58
C ASP A 66 -13.86 -2.84 -13.31
N THR A 67 -14.55 -1.71 -13.43
CA THR A 67 -14.63 -0.73 -12.35
C THR A 67 -16.01 -0.66 -11.69
N ALA A 68 -16.05 -0.35 -10.40
CA ALA A 68 -17.28 0.00 -9.72
C ALA A 68 -17.91 1.24 -10.37
N GLY A 69 -19.19 1.11 -10.76
CA GLY A 69 -19.95 2.18 -11.39
C GLY A 69 -20.77 3.04 -10.42
N GLN A 70 -20.70 2.76 -9.12
CA GLN A 70 -21.37 3.58 -8.09
C GLN A 70 -20.49 4.78 -7.73
N GLU A 71 -21.12 5.94 -7.65
CA GLU A 71 -20.50 7.21 -7.28
C GLU A 71 -19.80 7.18 -5.92
N ARG A 72 -20.31 6.37 -4.96
CA ARG A 72 -19.70 6.18 -3.64
C ARG A 72 -18.32 5.50 -3.66
N PHE A 73 -17.99 4.78 -4.74
CA PHE A 73 -16.69 4.15 -4.93
C PHE A 73 -15.83 4.89 -5.96
N ARG A 74 -16.29 6.05 -6.45
CA ARG A 74 -15.63 6.78 -7.54
C ARG A 74 -14.19 7.17 -7.18
N SER A 75 -13.87 7.44 -5.91
CA SER A 75 -12.51 7.69 -5.41
C SER A 75 -11.61 6.46 -5.57
N VAL A 76 -12.05 5.29 -5.08
CA VAL A 76 -11.36 4.00 -5.23
C VAL A 76 -11.08 3.67 -6.70
N THR A 77 -12.01 4.02 -7.58
CA THR A 77 -11.88 3.76 -9.01
C THR A 77 -10.78 4.59 -9.69
N ARG A 78 -10.44 5.80 -9.18
CA ARG A 78 -9.47 6.71 -9.83
C ARG A 78 -8.06 6.15 -9.90
N SER A 79 -7.63 5.40 -8.89
CA SER A 79 -6.29 4.76 -8.83
C SER A 79 -6.02 3.85 -10.05
N TYR A 80 -7.06 3.23 -10.60
CA TYR A 80 -6.93 2.31 -11.74
C TYR A 80 -6.74 3.03 -13.08
N TYR A 81 -7.05 4.33 -13.20
CA TYR A 81 -7.04 5.04 -14.48
C TYR A 81 -5.63 5.23 -15.05
N ARG A 82 -4.63 5.40 -14.19
CA ARG A 82 -3.27 5.73 -14.59
C ARG A 82 -2.65 4.65 -15.47
N GLY A 83 -2.07 5.07 -16.59
CA GLY A 83 -1.37 4.16 -17.52
C GLY A 83 -2.30 3.30 -18.38
N ALA A 84 -3.61 3.54 -18.35
CA ALA A 84 -4.52 2.89 -19.28
C ALA A 84 -4.30 3.42 -20.70
N SER A 85 -4.13 2.50 -21.65
CA SER A 85 -3.98 2.77 -23.08
C SER A 85 -5.32 2.82 -23.80
N GLY A 86 -6.30 2.07 -23.27
CA GLY A 86 -7.64 1.95 -23.82
C GLY A 86 -8.72 1.96 -22.74
N ALA A 87 -9.92 2.40 -23.09
CA ALA A 87 -11.09 2.29 -22.23
C ALA A 87 -12.35 1.94 -23.03
N LEU A 88 -13.18 1.06 -22.48
CA LEU A 88 -14.57 0.88 -22.88
C LEU A 88 -15.44 1.73 -21.95
N LEU A 89 -16.13 2.70 -22.53
CA LEU A 89 -17.02 3.62 -21.83
C LEU A 89 -18.47 3.17 -22.05
N VAL A 90 -19.09 2.61 -21.03
CA VAL A 90 -20.30 1.79 -21.14
C VAL A 90 -21.52 2.51 -20.57
N TYR A 91 -22.56 2.67 -21.38
CA TYR A 91 -23.92 3.00 -20.94
C TYR A 91 -24.88 1.85 -21.27
N ASP A 92 -26.08 1.92 -20.71
CA ASP A 92 -27.18 1.00 -20.98
C ASP A 92 -28.19 1.65 -21.94
N VAL A 93 -28.48 1.02 -23.08
CA VAL A 93 -29.42 1.56 -24.07
C VAL A 93 -30.85 1.72 -23.54
N THR A 94 -31.21 1.00 -22.47
CA THR A 94 -32.52 1.10 -21.80
C THR A 94 -32.54 2.06 -20.62
N CYS A 95 -31.44 2.75 -20.30
CA CYS A 95 -31.37 3.71 -19.19
C CYS A 95 -30.74 5.04 -19.63
N ARG A 96 -31.60 6.05 -19.84
CA ARG A 96 -31.22 7.39 -20.26
C ARG A 96 -30.24 8.08 -19.29
N GLU A 97 -30.38 7.86 -17.99
CA GLU A 97 -29.52 8.45 -16.97
C GLU A 97 -28.07 7.97 -17.10
N SER A 98 -27.87 6.69 -17.44
CA SER A 98 -26.54 6.12 -17.66
C SER A 98 -25.84 6.76 -18.86
N TYR A 99 -26.60 7.11 -19.91
CA TYR A 99 -26.11 7.83 -21.07
C TYR A 99 -25.77 9.29 -20.75
N ASN A 100 -26.63 9.99 -20.00
CA ASN A 100 -26.36 11.38 -19.59
C ASN A 100 -25.09 11.50 -18.74
N ALA A 101 -24.73 10.45 -17.99
CA ALA A 101 -23.52 10.42 -17.19
C ALA A 101 -22.22 10.23 -18.00
N ILE A 102 -22.30 9.85 -19.28
CA ILE A 102 -21.13 9.56 -20.13
C ILE A 102 -20.18 10.75 -20.24
N THR A 103 -20.69 11.99 -20.30
CA THR A 103 -19.86 13.19 -20.35
C THR A 103 -18.94 13.31 -19.12
N ASN A 104 -19.45 12.97 -17.93
CA ASN A 104 -18.67 13.00 -16.70
C ASN A 104 -17.60 11.90 -16.68
N TRP A 105 -17.95 10.69 -17.11
CA TRP A 105 -17.00 9.58 -17.21
C TRP A 105 -15.91 9.83 -18.27
N LEU A 106 -16.28 10.46 -19.38
CA LEU A 106 -15.36 10.86 -20.44
C LEU A 106 -14.35 11.92 -19.94
N SER A 107 -14.84 12.91 -19.18
CA SER A 107 -13.99 13.93 -18.56
C SER A 107 -12.99 13.29 -17.59
N ASP A 108 -13.48 12.41 -16.71
CA ASP A 108 -12.64 11.70 -15.74
C ASP A 108 -11.56 10.86 -16.44
N VAL A 109 -11.91 10.07 -17.46
CA VAL A 109 -10.92 9.19 -18.11
C VAL A 109 -9.84 9.95 -18.86
N ARG A 110 -10.19 11.06 -19.51
CA ARG A 110 -9.20 11.92 -20.17
C ARG A 110 -8.30 12.64 -19.16
N THR A 111 -8.85 13.03 -18.01
CA THR A 111 -8.11 13.76 -16.97
C THR A 111 -7.18 12.83 -16.18
N LEU A 112 -7.66 11.64 -15.80
CA LEU A 112 -6.98 10.75 -14.86
C LEU A 112 -6.09 9.71 -15.55
N ALA A 113 -6.41 9.27 -16.77
CA ALA A 113 -5.60 8.30 -17.49
C ALA A 113 -4.59 8.98 -18.42
N SER A 114 -5.10 9.58 -19.50
CA SER A 114 -4.34 10.34 -20.49
C SER A 114 -5.33 11.05 -21.42
N PRO A 115 -5.06 12.30 -21.84
CA PRO A 115 -5.85 12.95 -22.88
C PRO A 115 -5.89 12.16 -24.19
N ASN A 116 -4.87 11.32 -24.44
CA ASN A 116 -4.69 10.53 -25.65
C ASN A 116 -5.20 9.09 -25.55
N ILE A 117 -5.85 8.72 -24.44
CA ILE A 117 -6.39 7.35 -24.27
C ILE A 117 -7.37 7.03 -25.40
N VAL A 118 -7.30 5.80 -25.94
CA VAL A 118 -8.24 5.33 -26.97
C VAL A 118 -9.53 4.89 -26.27
N ILE A 119 -10.65 5.48 -26.64
CA ILE A 119 -11.93 5.21 -25.99
C ILE A 119 -12.92 4.65 -27.01
N ILE A 120 -13.58 3.55 -26.65
CA ILE A 120 -14.74 3.02 -27.35
C ILE A 120 -15.98 3.28 -26.50
N LEU A 121 -16.93 4.05 -27.02
CA LEU A 121 -18.27 4.19 -26.43
C LEU A 121 -19.07 2.92 -26.74
N CYS A 122 -19.60 2.30 -25.69
CA CYS A 122 -20.37 1.06 -25.78
C CYS A 122 -21.80 1.28 -25.27
N GLY A 123 -22.78 1.20 -26.17
CA GLY A 123 -24.20 1.11 -25.80
C GLY A 123 -24.57 -0.35 -25.54
N ASN A 124 -24.56 -0.77 -24.28
CA ASN A 124 -24.79 -2.16 -23.90
C ASN A 124 -26.27 -2.48 -23.71
N LYS A 125 -26.60 -3.79 -23.67
CA LYS A 125 -27.95 -4.36 -23.61
C LYS A 125 -28.80 -4.13 -24.87
N LYS A 126 -28.13 -4.11 -26.04
CA LYS A 126 -28.77 -4.03 -27.35
C LYS A 126 -29.82 -5.12 -27.60
N ASP A 127 -29.71 -6.25 -26.90
CA ASP A 127 -30.71 -7.32 -26.94
C ASP A 127 -32.11 -6.89 -26.46
N LEU A 128 -32.23 -5.80 -25.71
CA LEU A 128 -33.47 -5.23 -25.17
C LEU A 128 -33.97 -4.05 -26.04
N GLU A 129 -34.11 -4.28 -27.34
CA GLU A 129 -34.50 -3.23 -28.31
C GLU A 129 -35.86 -2.59 -28.00
N ASP A 130 -36.81 -3.37 -27.50
CA ASP A 130 -38.16 -2.90 -27.17
C ASP A 130 -38.19 -1.95 -25.96
N GLU A 131 -37.15 -1.96 -25.12
CA GLU A 131 -36.99 -1.09 -23.94
C GLU A 131 -36.02 0.08 -24.20
N ARG A 132 -35.61 0.29 -25.46
CA ARG A 132 -34.62 1.30 -25.82
C ARG A 132 -35.08 2.71 -25.44
N GLN A 133 -34.25 3.38 -24.64
CA GLN A 133 -34.42 4.79 -24.31
C GLN A 133 -33.43 5.70 -25.03
N VAL A 134 -32.30 5.16 -25.52
CA VAL A 134 -31.25 5.91 -26.22
C VAL A 134 -31.12 5.37 -27.65
N THR A 135 -31.34 6.23 -28.64
CA THR A 135 -31.27 5.88 -30.06
C THR A 135 -29.82 5.68 -30.52
N TYR A 136 -29.62 4.85 -31.54
CA TYR A 136 -28.30 4.69 -32.16
C TYR A 136 -27.75 6.03 -32.68
N LEU A 137 -28.62 6.84 -33.31
CA LEU A 137 -28.22 8.07 -33.97
C LEU A 137 -27.69 9.12 -32.99
N GLU A 138 -28.32 9.28 -31.83
CA GLU A 138 -27.87 10.28 -30.85
C GLU A 138 -26.55 9.89 -30.18
N ALA A 139 -26.37 8.62 -29.85
CA ALA A 139 -25.12 8.12 -29.27
C ALA A 139 -23.97 8.14 -30.29
N SER A 140 -24.28 7.82 -31.55
CA SER A 140 -23.33 7.95 -32.67
C SER A 140 -22.90 9.41 -32.88
N ARG A 141 -23.85 10.36 -32.82
CA ARG A 141 -23.56 11.79 -32.90
C ARG A 141 -22.67 12.26 -31.76
N PHE A 142 -22.98 11.87 -30.52
CA PHE A 142 -22.15 12.17 -29.35
C PHE A 142 -20.72 11.61 -29.52
N ALA A 143 -20.59 10.37 -29.99
CA ALA A 143 -19.29 9.77 -30.23
C ALA A 143 -18.50 10.53 -31.30
N GLN A 144 -19.15 10.97 -32.38
CA GLN A 144 -18.53 11.78 -33.42
C GLN A 144 -18.06 13.14 -32.89
N GLU A 145 -18.90 13.83 -32.12
CA GLU A 145 -18.59 15.14 -31.51
C GLU A 145 -17.40 15.06 -30.53
N HIS A 146 -17.20 13.91 -29.89
CA HIS A 146 -16.12 13.68 -28.94
C HIS A 146 -14.96 12.82 -29.47
N GLU A 147 -14.92 12.51 -30.77
CA GLU A 147 -13.88 11.70 -31.42
C GLU A 147 -13.70 10.29 -30.81
N LEU A 148 -14.82 9.65 -30.45
CA LEU A 148 -14.89 8.30 -29.92
C LEU A 148 -15.32 7.32 -31.02
N MET A 149 -14.84 6.08 -30.95
CA MET A 149 -15.47 5.00 -31.70
C MET A 149 -16.73 4.54 -30.97
N PHE A 150 -17.79 4.21 -31.70
CA PHE A 150 -19.07 3.79 -31.12
C PHE A 150 -19.47 2.39 -31.57
N LEU A 151 -19.87 1.55 -30.62
CA LEU A 151 -20.44 0.22 -30.85
C LEU A 151 -21.64 0.01 -29.92
N GLU A 152 -22.69 -0.63 -30.42
CA GLU A 152 -23.71 -1.22 -29.54
C GLU A 152 -23.37 -2.67 -29.26
N THR A 153 -23.44 -3.06 -27.99
CA THR A 153 -23.02 -4.39 -27.51
C THR A 153 -24.17 -5.13 -26.83
N SER A 154 -24.13 -6.45 -26.87
CA SER A 154 -24.95 -7.30 -26.00
C SER A 154 -24.05 -8.31 -25.32
N ALA A 155 -23.82 -8.12 -24.01
CA ALA A 155 -23.12 -9.11 -23.20
C ALA A 155 -23.89 -10.44 -23.16
N LEU A 156 -25.23 -10.40 -23.21
CA LEU A 156 -26.08 -11.59 -23.20
C LEU A 156 -25.94 -12.42 -24.50
N LYS A 157 -26.01 -11.76 -25.67
CA LYS A 157 -25.92 -12.41 -26.98
C LYS A 157 -24.50 -12.55 -27.52
N ASN A 158 -23.49 -12.07 -26.77
CA ASN A 158 -22.10 -11.95 -27.22
C ASN A 158 -21.88 -11.05 -28.45
N GLU A 159 -22.74 -10.06 -28.67
CA GLU A 159 -22.65 -9.20 -29.86
C GLU A 159 -21.68 -8.05 -29.60
N ASN A 160 -20.72 -7.86 -30.51
CA ASN A 160 -19.74 -6.77 -30.54
C ASN A 160 -18.82 -6.64 -29.30
N ILE A 161 -18.82 -7.63 -28.40
CA ILE A 161 -17.98 -7.64 -27.19
C ILE A 161 -16.50 -7.77 -27.58
N THR A 162 -16.12 -8.89 -28.20
CA THR A 162 -14.75 -9.15 -28.64
C THR A 162 -14.26 -8.10 -29.64
N GLU A 163 -15.15 -7.66 -30.54
CA GLU A 163 -14.86 -6.65 -31.54
C GLU A 163 -14.46 -5.31 -30.90
N GLY A 164 -15.15 -4.88 -29.83
CA GLY A 164 -14.81 -3.66 -29.11
C GLY A 164 -13.37 -3.67 -28.55
N PHE A 165 -12.95 -4.79 -27.95
CA PHE A 165 -11.58 -4.94 -27.43
C PHE A 165 -10.55 -4.99 -28.56
N ILE A 166 -10.81 -5.74 -29.63
CA ILE A 166 -9.89 -5.86 -30.79
C ILE A 166 -9.73 -4.52 -31.49
N GLN A 167 -10.81 -3.78 -31.72
CA GLN A 167 -10.75 -2.47 -32.39
C GLN A 167 -10.00 -1.45 -31.55
N CYS A 168 -10.24 -1.41 -30.25
CA CYS A 168 -9.48 -0.56 -29.34
C CYS A 168 -7.98 -0.88 -29.41
N ALA A 169 -7.60 -2.16 -29.31
CA ALA A 169 -6.21 -2.60 -29.40
C ALA A 169 -5.57 -2.27 -30.76
N ARG A 170 -6.32 -2.43 -31.86
CA ARG A 170 -5.88 -2.10 -33.22
C ARG A 170 -5.61 -0.60 -33.39
N ILE A 171 -6.46 0.25 -32.83
CA ILE A 171 -6.24 1.71 -32.88
C ILE A 171 -5.00 2.09 -32.08
N ILE A 172 -4.80 1.50 -30.90
CA ILE A 172 -3.60 1.73 -30.09
C ILE A 172 -2.35 1.33 -30.90
N LEU A 173 -2.34 0.15 -31.54
CA LEU A 173 -1.24 -0.30 -32.39
C LEU A 173 -0.97 0.65 -33.56
N ARG A 174 -2.01 1.09 -34.29
CA ARG A 174 -1.85 2.05 -35.39
C ARG A 174 -1.26 3.37 -34.92
N ARG A 175 -1.72 3.86 -33.76
CA ARG A 175 -1.18 5.09 -33.15
C ARG A 175 0.29 4.92 -32.72
N ILE A 176 0.69 3.70 -32.34
CA ILE A 176 2.08 3.34 -32.07
C ILE A 176 2.91 3.37 -33.36
N GLU A 177 2.42 2.73 -34.42
CA GLU A 177 3.09 2.66 -35.73
C GLU A 177 3.23 4.04 -36.40
N SER A 178 2.23 4.91 -36.24
CA SER A 178 2.25 6.28 -36.76
C SER A 178 3.08 7.26 -35.91
N GLY A 179 3.66 6.80 -34.80
CA GLY A 179 4.41 7.63 -33.85
C GLY A 179 3.56 8.65 -33.09
N SER A 180 2.22 8.58 -33.20
CA SER A 180 1.28 9.46 -32.50
C SER A 180 1.13 9.09 -31.02
N ILE A 181 1.39 7.81 -30.70
CA ILE A 181 1.65 7.29 -29.37
C ILE A 181 3.07 6.71 -29.45
N ASP A 182 4.04 7.32 -28.77
CA ASP A 182 5.40 6.79 -28.81
C ASP A 182 5.45 5.47 -27.99
N PRO A 183 5.83 4.32 -28.61
CA PRO A 183 6.00 3.06 -27.87
C PRO A 183 7.04 3.19 -26.75
N PHE A 184 7.96 4.15 -26.87
CA PHE A 184 8.94 4.55 -25.87
C PHE A 184 8.53 5.78 -25.02
N ARG A 185 7.41 6.47 -25.23
CA ARG A 185 6.80 7.32 -24.17
C ARG A 185 5.94 6.52 -23.20
N MET A 186 5.60 5.29 -23.58
CA MET A 186 5.19 4.23 -22.68
C MET A 186 6.40 3.55 -21.98
N TYR A 187 7.63 3.93 -22.36
CA TYR A 187 8.92 3.54 -21.77
C TYR A 187 9.92 4.73 -21.73
N SER A 188 9.63 5.77 -20.93
CA SER A 188 10.54 6.85 -20.45
C SER A 188 10.28 8.31 -20.87
N ALA A 189 10.20 9.14 -19.82
CA ALA A 189 10.64 10.53 -19.83
C ALA A 189 12.17 10.60 -19.61
N ALA A 190 12.97 10.10 -20.55
CA ALA A 190 14.43 10.18 -20.45
C ALA A 190 15.12 10.35 -21.82
N ALA A 191 15.03 11.54 -22.41
CA ALA A 191 15.99 12.00 -23.42
C ALA A 191 15.91 13.52 -23.63
N ALA A 192 16.61 14.27 -22.77
CA ALA A 192 17.20 15.54 -23.19
C ALA A 192 18.67 15.52 -22.76
N VAL A 193 19.52 16.03 -23.65
CA VAL A 193 20.97 16.18 -23.55
C VAL A 193 21.80 14.96 -23.97
N ALA A 194 22.02 14.86 -25.27
CA ALA A 194 23.22 14.27 -25.86
C ALA A 194 23.93 15.34 -26.69
N ALA A 195 25.04 15.87 -26.17
CA ALA A 195 26.16 16.40 -26.95
C ALA A 195 27.34 16.70 -26.00
N ALA A 196 28.29 15.77 -25.92
CA ALA A 196 29.73 16.00 -25.76
C ALA A 196 30.39 14.69 -25.34
N THR A 197 30.92 13.99 -26.34
CA THR A 197 31.76 12.80 -26.17
C THR A 197 33.16 13.24 -25.77
N THR A 198 33.71 12.72 -24.67
CA THR A 198 35.16 12.46 -24.59
C THR A 198 35.41 11.27 -23.68
N THR A 199 36.10 10.30 -24.26
CA THR A 199 36.64 9.07 -23.70
C THR A 199 37.67 9.36 -22.60
N ILE A 200 37.77 8.48 -21.58
CA ILE A 200 39.01 7.75 -21.20
C ILE A 200 38.82 6.99 -19.86
N THR A 201 38.97 5.66 -19.98
CA THR A 201 39.48 4.59 -19.09
C THR A 201 38.92 4.29 -17.69
N SER A 202 38.59 2.99 -17.56
CA SER A 202 38.83 2.08 -16.44
C SER A 202 39.62 2.58 -15.22
N ALA A 203 38.98 2.47 -14.05
CA ALA A 203 39.65 2.06 -12.81
C ALA A 203 38.62 1.48 -11.82
N CYS A 204 38.42 0.17 -11.90
CA CYS A 204 38.10 -0.63 -10.73
C CYS A 204 39.42 -0.89 -10.01
N LEU A 205 39.70 -0.18 -8.91
CA LEU A 205 40.58 -0.55 -7.79
C LEU A 205 40.92 0.69 -6.94
N LEU A 206 40.68 0.53 -5.62
CA LEU A 206 41.33 1.23 -4.51
C LEU A 206 41.34 2.77 -4.56
N ILE A 207 40.26 3.36 -4.02
CA ILE A 207 40.34 4.69 -3.42
C ILE A 207 40.32 4.49 -1.91
N HIS A 208 41.46 4.68 -1.27
CA HIS A 208 41.50 5.14 0.12
C HIS A 208 40.98 6.58 0.13
N SER A 209 39.75 6.78 0.59
CA SER A 209 39.24 8.08 1.04
C SER A 209 38.44 7.90 2.31
N THR A 210 38.75 8.74 3.28
CA THR A 210 38.27 8.79 4.66
C THR A 210 36.81 9.23 4.80
N ASP A 211 35.87 8.54 4.16
CA ASP A 211 34.44 8.76 4.38
C ASP A 211 33.78 7.38 4.47
N GLU A 212 33.39 6.98 5.69
CA GLU A 212 32.67 5.73 5.93
C GLU A 212 31.39 5.75 5.10
N ARG A 213 31.14 4.68 4.34
CA ARG A 213 29.94 4.56 3.51
C ARG A 213 29.40 3.16 3.53
N TYR A 214 28.08 3.06 3.41
CA TYR A 214 27.36 1.80 3.36
C TYR A 214 26.63 1.68 2.03
N CYS A 215 26.76 0.52 1.40
CA CYS A 215 26.22 0.26 0.08
C CYS A 215 25.11 -0.78 0.16
N PHE A 216 23.97 -0.47 -0.43
CA PHE A 216 22.79 -1.33 -0.50
C PHE A 216 22.33 -1.49 -1.94
N THR A 217 21.66 -2.59 -2.22
CA THR A 217 20.93 -2.81 -3.46
C THR A 217 19.47 -2.50 -3.18
N GLY A 218 18.91 -1.54 -3.91
CA GLY A 218 17.54 -1.09 -3.79
C GLY A 218 16.76 -1.32 -5.08
N GLU A 219 15.51 -1.73 -4.97
CA GLU A 219 14.58 -1.84 -6.09
C GLU A 219 13.51 -0.76 -6.01
N TRP A 220 13.21 -0.15 -7.15
CA TRP A 220 12.11 0.78 -7.28
C TRP A 220 11.32 0.46 -8.54
N TYR A 221 10.02 0.26 -8.36
CA TYR A 221 9.09 0.12 -9.47
C TYR A 221 8.83 1.48 -10.09
N ASP A 222 9.23 1.64 -11.35
CA ASP A 222 8.98 2.83 -12.14
C ASP A 222 7.57 2.73 -12.75
N PRO A 223 6.57 3.48 -12.25
CA PRO A 223 5.20 3.35 -12.76
C PRO A 223 5.05 3.88 -14.19
N GLN A 224 5.98 4.74 -14.66
CA GLN A 224 5.95 5.26 -16.03
C GLN A 224 6.53 4.26 -17.02
N ALA A 225 7.63 3.58 -16.65
CA ALA A 225 8.24 2.53 -17.47
C ALA A 225 7.67 1.13 -17.22
N SER A 226 6.73 1.00 -16.28
CA SER A 226 6.16 -0.27 -15.81
C SER A 226 7.21 -1.35 -15.52
N MET A 227 8.36 -0.95 -14.98
CA MET A 227 9.52 -1.83 -14.79
C MET A 227 10.18 -1.56 -13.44
N THR A 228 10.59 -2.63 -12.76
CA THR A 228 11.45 -2.52 -11.57
C THR A 228 12.88 -2.25 -12.01
N ARG A 229 13.43 -1.13 -11.52
CA ARG A 229 14.84 -0.76 -11.69
C ARG A 229 15.60 -1.07 -10.41
N THR A 230 16.82 -1.56 -10.57
CA THR A 230 17.74 -1.85 -9.48
C THR A 230 18.76 -0.74 -9.39
N TYR A 231 18.94 -0.22 -8.19
CA TYR A 231 19.85 0.86 -7.86
C TYR A 231 20.86 0.40 -6.80
N GLN A 232 22.08 0.88 -6.94
CA GLN A 232 23.06 0.86 -5.86
C GLN A 232 22.85 2.13 -5.04
N VAL A 233 22.48 1.98 -3.77
CA VAL A 233 22.20 3.08 -2.85
C VAL A 233 23.36 3.20 -1.87
N LEU A 234 24.04 4.33 -1.90
CA LEU A 234 25.15 4.64 -1.01
C LEU A 234 24.66 5.60 0.07
N PHE A 235 24.86 5.23 1.33
CA PHE A 235 24.58 6.06 2.48
C PHE A 235 25.89 6.48 3.16
N TYR A 236 26.01 7.77 3.46
CA TYR A 236 27.16 8.38 4.10
C TYR A 236 26.76 8.85 5.51
N PRO A 237 27.14 8.11 6.58
CA PRO A 237 26.76 8.45 7.95
C PRO A 237 27.35 9.78 8.44
N SER A 238 28.48 10.21 7.89
CA SER A 238 29.21 11.40 8.32
C SER A 238 28.38 12.69 8.18
N ASP A 239 27.55 12.77 7.14
CA ASP A 239 26.74 13.95 6.83
C ASP A 239 25.27 13.63 6.49
N ASN A 240 24.85 12.39 6.77
CA ASN A 240 23.51 11.85 6.49
C ASN A 240 23.07 12.05 5.03
N SER A 241 24.00 11.87 4.09
CA SER A 241 23.72 12.01 2.66
C SER A 241 23.58 10.67 1.96
N ILE A 242 22.85 10.69 0.84
CA ILE A 242 22.53 9.52 0.03
C ILE A 242 22.89 9.80 -1.42
N GLU A 243 23.42 8.80 -2.08
CA GLU A 243 23.71 8.79 -3.50
C GLU A 243 23.17 7.49 -4.12
N MET A 244 22.67 7.54 -5.36
CA MET A 244 22.13 6.36 -6.04
C MET A 244 22.70 6.23 -7.44
N PHE A 245 23.04 5.00 -7.83
CA PHE A 245 23.47 4.66 -9.18
C PHE A 245 22.53 3.61 -9.78
N ASP A 246 22.13 3.78 -11.04
CA ASP A 246 21.41 2.73 -11.77
C ASP A 246 22.39 1.58 -12.07
N VAL A 247 22.08 0.37 -11.61
CA VAL A 247 23.01 -0.77 -11.68
C VAL A 247 23.29 -1.19 -13.13
N LYS A 248 22.29 -1.06 -14.01
CA LYS A 248 22.42 -1.47 -15.42
C LYS A 248 23.28 -0.50 -16.22
N THR A 249 23.03 0.80 -16.05
CA THR A 249 23.72 1.86 -16.82
C THR A 249 24.98 2.38 -16.14
N ARG A 250 25.17 2.07 -14.86
CA ARG A 250 26.22 2.62 -13.97
C ARG A 250 26.25 4.13 -13.92
N ARG A 251 25.14 4.80 -14.24
CA ARG A 251 25.02 6.26 -14.18
C ARG A 251 24.47 6.69 -12.83
N ALA A 252 24.97 7.82 -12.33
CA ALA A 252 24.40 8.47 -11.16
C ALA A 252 22.93 8.81 -11.44
N PHE A 253 22.07 8.24 -10.61
CA PHE A 253 20.63 8.46 -10.63
C PHE A 253 20.26 9.60 -9.67
N LEU A 254 20.84 9.58 -8.48
CA LEU A 254 20.76 10.64 -7.48
C LEU A 254 22.17 11.00 -7.07
N LYS A 255 22.57 12.26 -7.25
CA LYS A 255 23.86 12.76 -6.74
C LYS A 255 23.81 12.83 -5.22
N ARG A 256 24.97 12.75 -4.55
CA ARG A 256 25.10 12.87 -3.07
C ARG A 256 24.29 14.06 -2.55
N THR A 257 23.17 13.76 -1.90
CA THR A 257 22.20 14.74 -1.41
C THR A 257 21.88 14.42 0.05
N LYS A 258 21.84 15.42 0.92
CA LYS A 258 21.47 15.24 2.32
C LYS A 258 20.02 14.77 2.43
N SER A 259 19.77 13.76 3.24
CA SER A 259 18.43 13.34 3.64
C SER A 259 18.25 13.67 5.11
N GLU A 260 17.24 14.46 5.47
CA GLU A 260 16.94 14.72 6.89
C GLU A 260 16.03 13.64 7.50
N ALA A 261 15.29 12.91 6.66
CA ALA A 261 14.29 11.95 7.09
C ALA A 261 14.85 10.53 7.28
N THR A 262 15.87 10.15 6.49
CA THR A 262 16.42 8.78 6.49
C THR A 262 17.62 8.66 7.40
N LYS A 263 17.65 7.60 8.21
CA LYS A 263 18.76 7.22 9.11
C LYS A 263 19.34 5.87 8.68
N LEU A 264 20.56 5.57 9.13
CA LEU A 264 21.21 4.28 8.85
C LEU A 264 20.35 3.08 9.26
N ASN A 265 19.60 3.19 10.36
CA ASN A 265 18.72 2.14 10.88
C ASN A 265 17.54 1.81 9.93
N ASP A 266 17.24 2.67 8.95
CA ASP A 266 16.22 2.42 7.95
C ASP A 266 16.74 1.51 6.81
N PHE A 267 18.05 1.34 6.68
CA PHE A 267 18.66 0.57 5.59
C PHE A 267 18.81 -0.91 5.93
N PHE A 268 17.70 -1.61 6.16
CA PHE A 268 17.70 -3.06 6.34
C PHE A 268 16.99 -3.80 5.21
N ILE A 269 17.47 -5.02 4.91
CA ILE A 269 16.90 -5.86 3.86
C ILE A 269 15.41 -6.07 4.12
N GLY A 270 14.60 -5.84 3.08
CA GLY A 270 13.15 -5.90 3.10
C GLY A 270 12.46 -4.59 3.50
N ASN A 271 13.17 -3.59 4.02
CA ASN A 271 12.58 -2.27 4.29
C ASN A 271 12.32 -1.50 2.99
N THR A 272 11.33 -0.61 3.02
CA THR A 272 11.10 0.36 1.94
C THR A 272 11.33 1.77 2.48
N ILE A 273 12.32 2.44 1.92
CA ILE A 273 12.69 3.82 2.26
C ILE A 273 12.23 4.77 1.16
N ASN A 274 11.67 5.92 1.54
CA ASN A 274 11.25 6.93 0.58
C ASN A 274 12.40 7.93 0.35
N LEU A 275 12.98 7.90 -0.85
CA LEU A 275 14.06 8.79 -1.28
C LEU A 275 13.55 9.73 -2.38
N PHE A 276 13.41 11.02 -2.08
CA PHE A 276 13.00 12.06 -3.03
C PHE A 276 11.76 11.69 -3.88
N SER A 277 10.66 11.31 -3.21
CA SER A 277 9.40 10.84 -3.82
C SER A 277 9.43 9.45 -4.48
N ARG A 278 10.42 8.60 -4.15
CA ARG A 278 10.52 7.24 -4.66
C ARG A 278 10.65 6.23 -3.53
N SER A 279 9.77 5.23 -3.52
CA SER A 279 9.78 4.15 -2.54
C SER A 279 10.79 3.07 -2.94
N ILE A 280 12.01 3.16 -2.42
CA ILE A 280 13.10 2.25 -2.70
C ILE A 280 13.04 1.09 -1.70
N LYS A 281 12.77 -0.12 -2.17
CA LYS A 281 12.83 -1.34 -1.38
C LYS A 281 14.27 -1.83 -1.29
N ILE A 282 14.85 -1.89 -0.11
CA ILE A 282 16.19 -2.46 0.09
C ILE A 282 16.10 -3.98 -0.03
N VAL A 283 16.81 -4.56 -0.99
CA VAL A 283 16.74 -5.99 -1.29
C VAL A 283 18.01 -6.76 -0.95
N ASP A 284 19.17 -6.09 -0.92
CA ASP A 284 20.44 -6.73 -0.56
C ASP A 284 21.48 -5.70 -0.08
N PHE A 285 22.60 -6.19 0.44
CA PHE A 285 23.81 -5.39 0.61
C PHE A 285 24.53 -5.25 -0.74
N GLY A 286 25.02 -4.05 -1.03
CA GLY A 286 25.75 -3.78 -2.28
C GLY A 286 27.23 -4.15 -2.21
N ASP A 287 27.79 -4.41 -1.02
CA ASP A 287 29.15 -4.90 -0.84
C ASP A 287 29.34 -5.72 0.45
N GLY A 288 30.44 -6.47 0.51
CA GLY A 288 30.77 -7.32 1.65
C GLY A 288 31.17 -6.56 2.92
N PHE A 289 31.62 -5.31 2.80
CA PHE A 289 31.91 -4.46 3.95
C PHE A 289 30.60 -4.11 4.69
N THR A 290 29.60 -3.65 3.95
CA THR A 290 28.27 -3.31 4.44
C THR A 290 27.58 -4.54 5.01
N ALA A 291 27.63 -5.68 4.31
CA ALA A 291 27.08 -6.93 4.82
C ALA A 291 27.69 -7.33 6.17
N ARG A 292 29.01 -7.14 6.34
CA ARG A 292 29.70 -7.47 7.59
C ARG A 292 29.43 -6.49 8.73
N CYS A 293 29.37 -5.19 8.44
CA CYS A 293 29.19 -4.14 9.46
C CYS A 293 27.71 -3.98 9.84
N ILE A 294 26.82 -4.00 8.86
CA ILE A 294 25.39 -3.73 9.02
C ILE A 294 24.58 -5.03 9.16
N GLY A 295 24.91 -6.09 8.40
CA GLY A 295 24.14 -7.34 8.42
C GLY A 295 24.10 -8.02 9.79
N LYS A 296 25.18 -7.92 10.58
CA LYS A 296 25.18 -8.39 11.98
C LYS A 296 24.21 -7.65 12.89
N ASN A 297 23.86 -6.41 12.54
CA ASN A 297 23.01 -5.53 13.33
C ASN A 297 21.54 -5.54 12.87
N GLN A 298 21.17 -6.45 11.97
CA GLN A 298 19.84 -6.51 11.34
C GLN A 298 19.17 -7.87 11.50
N GLU A 299 19.44 -8.54 12.63
CA GLU A 299 18.69 -9.75 12.95
C GLU A 299 17.20 -9.40 13.11
N ARG A 300 16.35 -10.30 12.61
CA ARG A 300 14.89 -10.16 12.63
C ARG A 300 14.30 -11.18 13.59
N THR A 301 13.31 -10.76 14.36
CA THR A 301 12.53 -11.65 15.23
C THR A 301 11.06 -11.30 15.16
N LEU A 302 10.19 -12.29 15.35
CA LEU A 302 8.76 -12.02 15.54
C LEU A 302 8.49 -11.78 17.03
N ALA A 303 7.84 -10.66 17.33
CA ALA A 303 7.14 -10.44 18.57
C ALA A 303 5.63 -10.58 18.36
N ILE A 304 4.92 -11.22 19.28
CA ILE A 304 3.45 -11.22 19.30
C ILE A 304 2.99 -10.67 20.63
N ILE A 305 2.10 -9.68 20.60
CA ILE A 305 1.31 -9.26 21.76
C ILE A 305 0.03 -10.08 21.76
N LYS A 306 -0.14 -10.87 22.81
CA LYS A 306 -1.26 -11.81 22.99
C LYS A 306 -2.52 -11.07 23.47
N PRO A 307 -3.71 -11.71 23.41
CA PRO A 307 -4.98 -11.03 23.67
C PRO A 307 -5.10 -10.39 25.06
N ASP A 308 -4.46 -10.97 26.08
CA ASP A 308 -4.40 -10.46 27.45
C ASP A 308 -3.65 -9.12 27.58
N ALA A 309 -2.67 -8.91 26.70
CA ALA A 309 -1.73 -7.80 26.77
C ALA A 309 -2.03 -6.63 25.82
N ILE A 310 -3.08 -6.72 24.99
CA ILE A 310 -3.50 -5.63 24.09
C ILE A 310 -3.77 -4.33 24.84
N ARG A 311 -4.28 -4.41 26.08
CA ARG A 311 -4.50 -3.23 26.94
C ARG A 311 -3.21 -2.48 27.30
N TYR A 312 -2.05 -3.11 27.16
CA TYR A 312 -0.71 -2.56 27.45
C TYR A 312 0.07 -2.28 26.17
N LEU A 313 -0.60 -2.20 25.01
CA LEU A 313 0.02 -2.03 23.70
C LEU A 313 1.00 -0.84 23.66
N GLY A 314 0.61 0.30 24.22
CA GLY A 314 1.45 1.50 24.29
C GLY A 314 2.73 1.29 25.11
N ASP A 315 2.61 0.69 26.29
CA ASP A 315 3.77 0.40 27.16
C ASP A 315 4.74 -0.60 26.52
N ILE A 316 4.21 -1.63 25.84
CA ILE A 316 5.03 -2.64 25.16
C ILE A 316 5.75 -2.01 23.97
N ILE A 317 5.08 -1.18 23.17
CA ILE A 317 5.71 -0.47 22.04
C ILE A 317 6.77 0.53 22.55
N SER A 318 6.51 1.24 23.66
CA SER A 318 7.54 2.08 24.30
C SER A 318 8.76 1.25 24.71
N ALA A 319 8.55 0.09 25.34
CA ALA A 319 9.65 -0.79 25.73
C ALA A 319 10.47 -1.29 24.53
N VAL A 320 9.83 -1.56 23.38
CA VAL A 320 10.51 -1.91 22.13
C VAL A 320 11.47 -0.79 21.69
N TYR A 321 11.00 0.45 21.64
CA TYR A 321 11.83 1.60 21.25
C TYR A 321 12.92 1.92 22.27
N GLU A 322 12.62 1.88 23.57
CA GLU A 322 13.58 2.13 24.66
C GLU A 322 14.73 1.12 24.65
N ASN A 323 14.45 -0.11 24.20
CA ASN A 323 15.47 -1.15 24.01
C ASN A 323 16.11 -1.11 22.62
N GLY A 324 15.91 -0.05 21.84
CA GLY A 324 16.62 0.17 20.56
C GLY A 324 16.27 -0.82 19.46
N PHE A 325 15.06 -1.39 19.47
CA PHE A 325 14.53 -2.13 18.33
C PHE A 325 13.85 -1.18 17.34
N THR A 326 13.95 -1.53 16.06
CA THR A 326 13.15 -0.95 15.00
C THR A 326 11.94 -1.85 14.75
N ILE A 327 10.73 -1.26 14.70
CA ILE A 327 9.53 -1.95 14.24
C ILE A 327 9.50 -1.85 12.71
N ALA A 328 9.75 -2.95 12.01
CA ALA A 328 9.69 -2.99 10.56
C ALA A 328 8.25 -3.07 10.05
N ARG A 329 7.46 -3.96 10.63
CA ARG A 329 6.05 -4.16 10.30
C ARG A 329 5.28 -4.52 11.56
N MET A 330 4.04 -4.06 11.63
CA MET A 330 3.09 -4.40 12.67
C MET A 330 1.72 -4.58 12.06
N ARG A 331 0.96 -5.58 12.53
CA ARG A 331 -0.46 -5.74 12.19
C ARG A 331 -1.24 -6.40 13.32
N MET A 332 -2.48 -5.97 13.52
CA MET A 332 -3.44 -6.63 14.42
C MET A 332 -4.34 -7.57 13.62
N VAL A 333 -4.37 -8.83 14.03
CA VAL A 333 -5.16 -9.87 13.37
C VAL A 333 -5.95 -10.70 14.36
N LYS A 334 -7.04 -11.29 13.88
CA LYS A 334 -7.74 -12.37 14.56
C LYS A 334 -7.42 -13.68 13.86
N LEU A 335 -7.00 -14.68 14.63
CA LEU A 335 -6.62 -15.99 14.11
C LEU A 335 -7.75 -16.99 14.33
N SER A 336 -8.02 -17.82 13.32
CA SER A 336 -8.87 -19.00 13.44
C SER A 336 -8.16 -20.14 14.17
N GLN A 337 -8.91 -21.14 14.64
CA GLN A 337 -8.31 -22.31 15.28
C GLN A 337 -7.32 -23.04 14.37
N ASN A 338 -7.66 -23.23 13.09
CA ASN A 338 -6.78 -23.89 12.11
C ASN A 338 -5.48 -23.12 11.91
N GLU A 339 -5.56 -21.79 11.86
CA GLU A 339 -4.41 -20.90 11.73
C GLU A 339 -3.48 -21.00 12.95
N VAL A 340 -4.02 -20.92 14.17
CA VAL A 340 -3.23 -21.06 15.41
C VAL A 340 -2.61 -22.46 15.49
N MET A 341 -3.35 -23.51 15.15
CA MET A 341 -2.84 -24.89 15.16
C MET A 341 -1.71 -25.11 14.14
N TYR A 342 -1.78 -24.44 12.99
CA TYR A 342 -0.71 -24.46 12.00
C TYR A 342 0.53 -23.71 12.51
N PHE A 343 0.33 -22.49 13.04
CA PHE A 343 1.40 -21.64 13.54
C PHE A 343 2.21 -22.31 14.66
N TYR A 344 1.52 -22.87 15.66
CA TYR A 344 2.12 -23.58 16.80
C TYR A 344 2.24 -25.10 16.60
N SER A 345 2.33 -25.57 15.36
CA SER A 345 2.30 -27.01 15.05
C SER A 345 3.39 -27.83 15.76
N GLU A 346 4.53 -27.23 16.09
CA GLU A 346 5.61 -27.80 16.89
C GLU A 346 5.21 -28.16 18.33
N HIS A 347 4.13 -27.58 18.85
CA HIS A 347 3.62 -27.84 20.20
C HIS A 347 2.45 -28.82 20.21
N LYS A 348 2.02 -29.37 19.06
CA LYS A 348 0.84 -30.24 18.95
C LYS A 348 0.83 -31.44 19.91
N SER A 349 2.01 -31.96 20.26
CA SER A 349 2.17 -33.09 21.18
C SER A 349 2.22 -32.71 22.67
N LYS A 350 2.08 -31.42 23.02
CA LYS A 350 2.17 -30.93 24.39
C LYS A 350 0.78 -30.79 25.02
N ASP A 351 0.64 -31.18 26.28
CA ASP A 351 -0.65 -31.14 27.02
C ASP A 351 -1.26 -29.73 27.14
N PHE A 352 -0.43 -28.68 27.09
CA PHE A 352 -0.91 -27.30 27.14
C PHE A 352 -1.43 -26.77 25.80
N PHE A 353 -1.21 -27.50 24.70
CA PHE A 353 -1.49 -27.03 23.35
C PHE A 353 -2.97 -26.67 23.10
N PRO A 354 -3.96 -27.47 23.54
CA PRO A 354 -5.37 -27.09 23.37
C PRO A 354 -5.69 -25.75 24.04
N ARG A 355 -5.20 -25.55 25.26
CA ARG A 355 -5.38 -24.28 26.01
C ARG A 355 -4.69 -23.10 25.33
N LEU A 356 -3.55 -23.31 24.69
CA LEU A 356 -2.87 -22.29 23.89
C LEU A 356 -3.70 -21.91 22.67
N VAL A 357 -4.29 -22.90 21.97
CA VAL A 357 -5.16 -22.66 20.81
C VAL A 357 -6.40 -21.87 21.21
N ASP A 358 -7.09 -22.29 22.27
CA ASP A 358 -8.27 -21.57 22.79
C ASP A 358 -7.93 -20.14 23.20
N PHE A 359 -6.78 -19.94 23.84
CA PHE A 359 -6.36 -18.62 24.28
C PHE A 359 -6.04 -17.69 23.11
N MET A 360 -5.24 -18.14 22.13
CA MET A 360 -4.84 -17.31 21.00
C MET A 360 -5.99 -17.01 20.04
N THR A 361 -7.06 -17.81 20.06
CA THR A 361 -8.30 -17.56 19.30
C THR A 361 -9.33 -16.72 20.06
N SER A 362 -9.15 -16.50 21.36
CA SER A 362 -10.09 -15.76 22.21
C SER A 362 -10.19 -14.26 21.90
N GLY A 363 -9.19 -13.69 21.23
CA GLY A 363 -9.15 -12.27 20.90
C GLY A 363 -8.13 -11.95 19.82
N SER A 364 -7.94 -10.65 19.57
CA SER A 364 -6.97 -10.16 18.60
C SER A 364 -5.54 -10.29 19.12
N VAL A 365 -4.60 -10.48 18.20
CA VAL A 365 -3.16 -10.47 18.47
C VAL A 365 -2.49 -9.40 17.63
N VAL A 366 -1.41 -8.81 18.13
CA VAL A 366 -0.58 -7.89 17.35
C VAL A 366 0.73 -8.59 17.02
N ALA A 367 0.95 -8.89 15.75
CA ALA A 367 2.22 -9.40 15.24
C ALA A 367 3.12 -8.22 14.89
N ILE A 368 4.37 -8.27 15.34
CA ILE A 368 5.37 -7.22 15.14
C ILE A 368 6.68 -7.86 14.67
N GLU A 369 7.16 -7.44 13.51
CA GLU A 369 8.50 -7.76 13.06
C GLU A 369 9.48 -6.75 13.65
N LEU A 370 10.34 -7.23 14.54
CA LEU A 370 11.39 -6.44 15.17
C LEU A 370 12.72 -6.65 14.45
N VAL A 371 13.46 -5.55 14.29
CA VAL A 371 14.80 -5.54 13.70
C VAL A 371 15.78 -4.91 14.67
N GLY A 372 16.94 -5.52 14.82
CA GLY A 372 18.03 -4.97 15.60
C GLY A 372 19.23 -5.93 15.70
N PRO A 373 20.33 -5.49 16.32
CA PRO A 373 21.45 -6.38 16.61
C PRO A 373 21.01 -7.44 17.60
N ASP A 374 21.34 -8.72 17.33
CA ASP A 374 21.02 -9.86 18.20
C ASP A 374 19.54 -9.87 18.66
N ALA A 375 18.64 -9.53 17.72
CA ALA A 375 17.24 -9.25 18.00
C ALA A 375 16.52 -10.40 18.69
N ILE A 376 16.83 -11.66 18.33
CA ILE A 376 16.17 -12.84 18.89
C ILE A 376 16.52 -12.98 20.36
N ASN A 377 17.81 -13.02 20.68
CA ASN A 377 18.26 -13.21 22.06
C ASN A 377 17.91 -12.02 22.94
N ARG A 378 18.07 -10.79 22.44
CA ARG A 378 17.71 -9.58 23.18
C ARG A 378 16.22 -9.51 23.45
N TRP A 379 15.37 -9.77 22.45
CA TRP A 379 13.93 -9.75 22.66
C TRP A 379 13.51 -10.80 23.70
N ARG A 380 14.06 -12.02 23.61
CA ARG A 380 13.84 -13.08 24.61
C ARG A 380 14.31 -12.68 26.01
N SER A 381 15.46 -12.00 26.11
CA SER A 381 16.00 -11.51 27.37
C SER A 381 15.09 -10.45 28.00
N ILE A 382 14.51 -9.54 27.20
CA ILE A 382 13.63 -8.46 27.66
C ILE A 382 12.25 -8.98 28.08
N ILE A 383 11.67 -9.91 27.29
CA ILE A 383 10.36 -10.47 27.66
C ILE A 383 10.48 -11.40 28.87
N GLY A 384 11.60 -12.10 29.04
CA GLY A 384 11.81 -13.05 30.13
C GLY A 384 11.28 -14.46 29.85
N PRO A 385 11.38 -15.38 30.82
CA PRO A 385 11.00 -16.78 30.64
C PRO A 385 9.50 -16.93 30.33
N THR A 386 9.13 -18.04 29.69
CA THR A 386 7.75 -18.33 29.24
C THR A 386 6.75 -18.35 30.41
N ASP A 387 7.21 -18.78 31.59
CA ASP A 387 6.43 -18.76 32.82
C ASP A 387 6.51 -17.38 33.49
N SER A 388 5.36 -16.74 33.64
CA SER A 388 5.25 -15.38 34.19
C SER A 388 5.64 -15.30 35.67
N GLN A 389 5.52 -16.39 36.45
CA GLN A 389 5.96 -16.41 37.85
C GLN A 389 7.49 -16.46 37.93
N LYS A 390 8.12 -17.32 37.13
CA LYS A 390 9.59 -17.35 37.00
C LYS A 390 10.14 -16.01 36.49
N ALA A 391 9.41 -15.33 35.61
CA ALA A 391 9.80 -13.99 35.16
C ALA A 391 9.79 -12.99 36.33
N LYS A 392 8.76 -13.02 37.19
CA LYS A 392 8.68 -12.16 38.39
C LYS A 392 9.81 -12.42 39.36
N GLU A 393 10.23 -13.68 39.52
CA GLU A 393 11.38 -14.05 40.36
C GLU A 393 12.71 -13.55 39.77
N GLN A 394 12.89 -13.63 38.45
CA GLN A 394 14.14 -13.22 37.78
C GLN A 394 14.29 -11.69 37.69
N GLY A 395 13.20 -10.95 37.50
CA GLY A 395 13.27 -9.50 37.44
C GLY A 395 11.89 -8.86 37.21
N PRO A 396 11.46 -7.92 38.06
CA PRO A 396 10.15 -7.28 37.95
C PRO A 396 9.99 -6.39 36.71
N LEU A 397 11.12 -6.02 36.06
CA LEU A 397 11.12 -5.20 34.85
C LEU A 397 10.91 -6.02 33.56
N LEU A 398 11.01 -7.35 33.62
CA LEU A 398 10.78 -8.22 32.47
C LEU A 398 9.32 -8.09 31.99
N LEU A 399 9.11 -8.04 30.68
CA LEU A 399 7.77 -7.71 30.16
C LEU A 399 6.73 -8.79 30.49
N ARG A 400 7.10 -10.07 30.51
CA ARG A 400 6.20 -11.15 30.97
C ARG A 400 5.94 -11.10 32.48
N ALA A 401 6.88 -10.58 33.28
CA ALA A 401 6.65 -10.36 34.71
C ALA A 401 5.61 -9.25 34.95
N ARG A 402 5.68 -8.18 34.15
CA ARG A 402 4.79 -7.02 34.23
C ARG A 402 3.39 -7.30 33.70
N PHE A 403 3.28 -7.97 32.56
CA PHE A 403 2.03 -8.07 31.80
C PHE A 403 1.44 -9.49 31.74
N GLY A 404 2.22 -10.53 32.05
CA GLY A 404 1.78 -11.91 32.04
C GLY A 404 1.10 -12.35 33.33
N THR A 405 0.14 -13.27 33.21
CA THR A 405 -0.58 -13.85 34.35
C THR A 405 -0.08 -15.25 34.70
N ASP A 406 0.14 -16.11 33.70
CA ASP A 406 0.53 -17.51 33.87
C ASP A 406 1.42 -18.00 32.70
N GLY A 407 1.67 -19.31 32.59
CA GLY A 407 2.51 -19.90 31.54
C GLY A 407 1.89 -19.91 30.14
N THR A 408 0.56 -19.91 30.03
CA THR A 408 -0.17 -19.85 28.75
C THR A 408 -0.45 -18.39 28.38
N ARG A 409 -0.96 -17.62 29.35
CA ARG A 409 -1.24 -16.18 29.31
C ARG A 409 -0.04 -15.39 29.78
N ASN A 410 1.02 -15.45 28.98
CA ASN A 410 2.29 -14.83 29.29
C ASN A 410 2.49 -13.51 28.53
N ALA A 411 1.43 -12.85 28.07
CA ALA A 411 1.43 -11.57 27.35
C ALA A 411 2.15 -11.52 25.98
N LEU A 412 3.33 -12.13 25.86
CA LEU A 412 4.24 -11.90 24.74
C LEU A 412 4.82 -13.21 24.20
N HIS A 413 4.93 -13.30 22.88
CA HIS A 413 5.72 -14.29 22.14
C HIS A 413 7.02 -13.67 21.62
N GLY A 414 8.05 -14.49 21.49
CA GLY A 414 9.30 -14.15 20.84
C GLY A 414 9.88 -15.38 20.20
N SER A 415 10.28 -15.28 18.92
CA SER A 415 10.94 -16.39 18.21
C SER A 415 12.16 -16.88 18.97
N ASP A 416 12.51 -18.16 18.83
CA ASP A 416 13.59 -18.81 19.58
C ASP A 416 14.89 -19.02 18.78
N SER A 417 14.81 -18.86 17.47
CA SER A 417 15.86 -19.16 16.51
C SER A 417 15.60 -18.39 15.22
N THR A 418 16.66 -18.16 14.43
CA THR A 418 16.55 -17.46 13.14
C THR A 418 15.60 -18.16 12.19
N THR A 419 15.61 -19.49 12.17
CA THR A 419 14.70 -20.32 11.36
C THR A 419 13.25 -20.14 11.78
N SER A 420 12.96 -20.16 13.09
CA SER A 420 11.59 -19.92 13.56
C SER A 420 11.16 -18.49 13.26
N ALA A 421 12.01 -17.50 13.51
CA ALA A 421 11.73 -16.10 13.20
C ALA A 421 11.35 -15.91 11.72
N GLN A 422 12.12 -16.47 10.79
CA GLN A 422 11.82 -16.35 9.36
C GLN A 422 10.45 -16.96 9.00
N ARG A 423 10.16 -18.18 9.48
CA ARG A 423 8.88 -18.86 9.26
C ARG A 423 7.71 -18.06 9.87
N GLU A 424 7.85 -17.63 11.11
CA GLU A 424 6.83 -16.92 11.87
C GLU A 424 6.55 -15.53 11.27
N ILE A 425 7.58 -14.78 10.85
CA ILE A 425 7.44 -13.52 10.12
C ILE A 425 6.74 -13.75 8.77
N SER A 426 7.16 -14.77 8.02
CA SER A 426 6.54 -15.12 6.73
C SER A 426 5.08 -15.48 6.88
N TYR A 427 4.69 -16.11 8.00
CA TYR A 427 3.31 -16.45 8.29
C TYR A 427 2.41 -15.20 8.35
N PHE A 428 2.80 -14.19 9.15
CA PHE A 428 1.98 -12.99 9.35
C PHE A 428 2.09 -11.95 8.23
N PHE A 429 3.28 -11.80 7.64
CA PHE A 429 3.57 -10.69 6.72
C PHE A 429 3.93 -11.13 5.29
N GLY A 430 4.15 -12.43 5.06
CA GLY A 430 4.34 -13.01 3.73
C GLY A 430 3.05 -13.59 3.18
N SER A 431 2.56 -14.66 3.80
CA SER A 431 1.29 -15.32 3.47
C SER A 431 0.06 -14.54 3.97
N LYS A 432 0.26 -13.52 4.82
CA LYS A 432 -0.78 -12.65 5.38
C LYS A 432 -1.88 -13.40 6.15
N TYR A 433 -1.57 -14.51 6.84
CA TYR A 433 -2.54 -15.23 7.68
C TYR A 433 -3.17 -14.34 8.77
N GLY A 434 -4.38 -14.70 9.19
CA GLY A 434 -5.21 -13.93 10.12
C GLY A 434 -6.04 -12.85 9.43
N THR A 435 -7.27 -12.65 9.91
CA THR A 435 -8.17 -11.62 9.38
C THR A 435 -7.90 -10.28 10.06
N ASN A 436 -8.02 -9.20 9.30
CA ASN A 436 -8.03 -7.85 9.86
C ASN A 436 -9.15 -7.72 10.92
N THR A 437 -8.89 -6.89 11.93
CA THR A 437 -9.71 -6.66 13.12
C THR A 437 -10.51 -5.35 13.09
N ALA A 438 -10.39 -4.58 12.01
CA ALA A 438 -11.14 -3.34 11.80
C ALA A 438 -12.66 -3.61 11.82
N CYS A 439 -13.40 -2.78 12.55
CA CYS A 439 -14.81 -2.97 12.89
C CYS A 439 -15.75 -1.98 12.18
N TYR A 440 -15.26 -0.82 11.76
CA TYR A 440 -15.99 0.20 10.98
C TYR A 440 -17.27 0.75 11.64
N ASN A 441 -17.41 0.61 12.95
CA ASN A 441 -18.57 1.08 13.70
C ASN A 441 -18.16 1.84 14.98
N ASP A 442 -18.68 3.06 15.12
CA ASP A 442 -18.32 4.03 16.16
C ASP A 442 -16.79 4.19 16.24
N THR A 443 -16.19 4.48 15.08
CA THR A 443 -14.74 4.52 14.92
C THR A 443 -14.24 5.82 14.30
N THR A 444 -12.93 6.04 14.38
CA THR A 444 -12.20 7.10 13.71
C THR A 444 -10.83 6.58 13.30
N CYS A 445 -10.30 7.08 12.19
CA CYS A 445 -8.93 6.82 11.80
C CYS A 445 -7.99 7.70 12.63
N CYS A 446 -6.88 7.13 13.09
CA CYS A 446 -5.77 7.86 13.67
C CYS A 446 -4.47 7.40 12.99
N ILE A 447 -3.69 8.34 12.47
CA ILE A 447 -2.38 8.07 11.89
C ILE A 447 -1.33 8.74 12.76
N ILE A 448 -0.49 7.93 13.39
CA ILE A 448 0.76 8.38 14.01
C ILE A 448 1.75 8.62 12.88
N LYS A 449 2.06 9.90 12.65
CA LYS A 449 2.84 10.34 11.49
C LYS A 449 4.29 9.87 11.54
N PRO A 450 4.97 9.76 10.39
CA PRO A 450 6.33 9.22 10.32
C PRO A 450 7.34 9.90 11.26
N HIS A 451 7.35 11.24 11.41
CA HIS A 451 8.27 11.87 12.37
C HIS A 451 8.07 11.38 13.81
N ALA A 452 6.82 11.18 14.26
CA ALA A 452 6.52 10.73 15.61
C ALA A 452 6.91 9.24 15.80
N VAL A 453 6.75 8.42 14.76
CA VAL A 453 7.23 7.04 14.75
C VAL A 453 8.77 7.01 14.82
N ALA A 454 9.44 7.81 13.99
CA ALA A 454 10.91 7.88 13.92
C ALA A 454 11.58 8.45 15.18
N GLU A 455 10.83 9.18 16.00
CA GLU A 455 11.23 9.69 17.32
C GLU A 455 10.88 8.74 18.48
N GLY A 456 10.35 7.56 18.17
CA GLY A 456 9.97 6.55 19.18
C GLY A 456 8.78 6.97 20.04
N LYS A 457 7.93 7.90 19.57
CA LYS A 457 6.79 8.44 20.34
C LYS A 457 5.52 7.62 20.22
N ALA A 458 5.46 6.65 19.31
CA ALA A 458 4.24 5.90 19.05
C ALA A 458 3.71 5.15 20.29
N GLY A 459 4.58 4.56 21.12
CA GLY A 459 4.16 3.89 22.35
C GLY A 459 3.49 4.83 23.35
N GLN A 460 4.06 6.03 23.53
CA GLN A 460 3.52 7.07 24.42
C GLN A 460 2.18 7.62 23.90
N ILE A 461 2.05 7.81 22.59
CA ILE A 461 0.80 8.23 21.93
C ILE A 461 -0.29 7.17 22.11
N ILE A 462 0.01 5.90 21.82
CA ILE A 462 -0.94 4.78 21.98
C ILE A 462 -1.36 4.62 23.44
N ASN A 463 -0.41 4.75 24.38
CA ASN A 463 -0.74 4.71 25.81
C ASN A 463 -1.67 5.87 26.22
N GLY A 464 -1.45 7.07 25.68
CA GLY A 464 -2.36 8.20 25.88
C GLY A 464 -3.78 7.91 25.38
N ILE A 465 -3.91 7.30 24.20
CA ILE A 465 -5.19 6.89 23.61
C ILE A 465 -5.90 5.87 24.53
N LEU A 466 -5.22 4.81 24.93
CA LEU A 466 -5.79 3.76 25.79
C LEU A 466 -6.16 4.28 27.19
N THR A 467 -5.30 5.10 27.79
CA THR A 467 -5.54 5.69 29.12
C THR A 467 -6.71 6.68 29.12
N ALA A 468 -6.95 7.36 28.00
CA ALA A 468 -8.12 8.23 27.82
C ALA A 468 -9.45 7.47 27.63
N GLY A 469 -9.42 6.12 27.64
CA GLY A 469 -10.61 5.28 27.58
C GLY A 469 -11.04 4.88 26.17
N PHE A 470 -10.27 5.25 25.14
CA PHE A 470 -10.49 4.77 23.79
C PHE A 470 -10.03 3.32 23.63
N GLN A 471 -10.68 2.58 22.73
CA GLN A 471 -10.26 1.23 22.36
C GLN A 471 -9.55 1.27 21.01
N VAL A 472 -8.52 0.43 20.83
CA VAL A 472 -7.87 0.22 19.54
C VAL A 472 -8.35 -1.12 18.99
N SER A 473 -9.11 -1.10 17.90
CA SER A 473 -9.66 -2.31 17.27
C SER A 473 -8.85 -2.81 16.08
N ALA A 474 -8.05 -1.96 15.45
CA ALA A 474 -7.07 -2.35 14.45
C ALA A 474 -5.81 -1.49 14.57
N ILE A 475 -4.65 -2.07 14.26
CA ILE A 475 -3.39 -1.35 14.14
C ILE A 475 -2.56 -1.93 13.00
N GLY A 476 -1.88 -1.07 12.25
CA GLY A 476 -0.98 -1.49 11.18
C GLY A 476 0.12 -0.48 10.88
N THR A 477 1.27 -0.95 10.39
CA THR A 477 2.34 -0.09 9.85
C THR A 477 2.17 0.05 8.35
N PHE A 478 2.20 1.29 7.85
CA PHE A 478 2.03 1.60 6.42
C PHE A 478 3.10 2.59 5.95
N SER A 479 3.64 2.35 4.75
CA SER A 479 4.50 3.31 4.05
C SER A 479 3.78 3.70 2.77
N LEU A 480 3.47 4.99 2.62
CA LEU A 480 2.75 5.48 1.45
C LEU A 480 3.75 5.96 0.39
N ASP A 481 3.44 5.66 -0.87
CA ASP A 481 4.05 6.34 -1.99
C ASP A 481 3.34 7.69 -2.25
N LYS A 482 3.83 8.42 -3.25
CA LYS A 482 3.27 9.73 -3.59
C LYS A 482 1.80 9.67 -3.96
N VAL A 483 1.41 8.67 -4.75
CA VAL A 483 0.05 8.57 -5.28
C VAL A 483 -0.92 8.33 -4.13
N ASN A 484 -0.59 7.37 -3.26
CA ASN A 484 -1.42 7.02 -2.13
C ASN A 484 -1.49 8.17 -1.09
N ALA A 485 -0.39 8.87 -0.86
CA ALA A 485 -0.39 10.03 0.06
C ALA A 485 -1.19 11.22 -0.49
N GLU A 486 -1.10 11.52 -1.80
CA GLU A 486 -1.90 12.56 -2.45
C GLU A 486 -3.38 12.20 -2.49
N GLU A 487 -3.72 10.92 -2.72
CA GLU A 487 -5.10 10.41 -2.70
C GLU A 487 -5.70 10.54 -1.30
N PHE A 488 -5.01 10.05 -0.27
CA PHE A 488 -5.48 10.13 1.10
C PHE A 488 -5.72 11.58 1.56
N LEU A 489 -4.86 12.51 1.13
CA LEU A 489 -4.95 13.93 1.52
C LEU A 489 -5.69 14.80 0.49
N GLU A 490 -6.36 14.22 -0.51
CA GLU A 490 -6.94 14.97 -1.64
C GLU A 490 -7.89 16.08 -1.16
N VAL A 491 -8.66 15.83 -0.11
CA VAL A 491 -9.61 16.80 0.48
C VAL A 491 -8.96 18.09 0.98
N TYR A 492 -7.65 18.07 1.28
CA TYR A 492 -6.89 19.23 1.72
C TYR A 492 -6.30 20.04 0.55
N LYS A 493 -6.32 19.49 -0.66
CA LYS A 493 -5.69 20.09 -1.84
C LYS A 493 -6.41 21.38 -2.24
N GLY A 494 -5.68 22.49 -2.21
CA GLY A 494 -6.23 23.82 -2.50
C GLY A 494 -7.01 24.45 -1.35
N VAL A 495 -7.21 23.73 -0.24
CA VAL A 495 -7.86 24.23 0.98
C VAL A 495 -6.82 24.74 1.98
N VAL A 496 -5.72 23.99 2.16
CA VAL A 496 -4.64 24.36 3.08
C VAL A 496 -3.33 24.60 2.32
N HIS A 497 -2.58 25.63 2.72
CA HIS A 497 -1.31 25.98 2.07
C HIS A 497 -0.22 24.92 2.29
N GLU A 498 -0.31 24.19 3.39
CA GLU A 498 0.64 23.17 3.81
C GLU A 498 0.49 21.83 3.05
N TYR A 499 -0.55 21.66 2.21
CA TYR A 499 -0.87 20.40 1.53
C TYR A 499 0.35 19.70 0.89
N PRO A 500 1.21 20.37 0.08
CA PRO A 500 2.37 19.71 -0.51
C PRO A 500 3.32 19.11 0.53
N LYS A 501 3.55 19.85 1.63
CA LYS A 501 4.42 19.41 2.73
C LYS A 501 3.77 18.32 3.58
N MET A 502 2.44 18.33 3.71
CA MET A 502 1.70 17.26 4.39
C MET A 502 1.85 15.93 3.66
N VAL A 503 1.78 15.95 2.32
CA VAL A 503 2.05 14.79 1.47
C VAL A 503 3.49 14.32 1.65
N GLU A 504 4.47 15.23 1.59
CA GLU A 504 5.89 14.91 1.82
C GLU A 504 6.13 14.27 3.20
N GLU A 505 5.51 14.79 4.26
CA GLU A 505 5.62 14.24 5.61
C GLU A 505 5.02 12.84 5.71
N LEU A 506 3.84 12.60 5.13
CA LEU A 506 3.21 11.27 5.15
C LEU A 506 4.00 10.23 4.35
N MET A 507 4.73 10.69 3.32
CA MET A 507 5.67 9.88 2.56
C MET A 507 7.06 9.77 3.21
N SER A 508 7.37 10.51 4.27
CA SER A 508 8.76 10.58 4.76
C SER A 508 9.26 9.29 5.42
N GLY A 509 8.35 8.37 5.75
CA GLY A 509 8.68 7.07 6.33
C GLY A 509 7.42 6.26 6.64
N SER A 510 7.56 5.23 7.47
CA SER A 510 6.42 4.44 7.93
C SER A 510 5.59 5.21 8.96
N CYS A 511 4.28 5.16 8.78
CA CYS A 511 3.31 5.61 9.76
C CYS A 511 2.66 4.40 10.47
N ILE A 512 2.09 4.64 11.64
CA ILE A 512 1.26 3.65 12.34
C ILE A 512 -0.18 4.13 12.29
N VAL A 513 -1.05 3.32 11.69
CA VAL A 513 -2.47 3.60 11.55
C VAL A 513 -3.24 2.79 12.57
N LEU A 514 -4.20 3.43 13.23
CA LEU A 514 -5.07 2.88 14.25
C LEU A 514 -6.53 3.08 13.85
N GLU A 515 -7.34 2.04 13.97
CA GLU A 515 -8.78 2.23 14.15
C GLU A 515 -9.05 2.43 15.63
N VAL A 516 -9.58 3.61 15.98
CA VAL A 516 -9.89 3.98 17.37
C VAL A 516 -11.41 3.96 17.56
N ARG A 517 -11.89 3.33 18.63
CA ARG A 517 -13.31 3.22 18.97
C ARG A 517 -13.67 3.93 20.27
N ALA A 518 -14.80 4.60 20.24
CA ALA A 518 -15.50 5.18 21.38
C ALA A 518 -16.91 5.58 20.93
N GLN A 519 -17.80 5.85 21.87
CA GLN A 519 -19.07 6.48 21.53
C GLN A 519 -18.82 7.86 20.91
N ASN A 520 -19.40 8.14 19.75
CA ASN A 520 -19.10 9.34 18.94
C ASN A 520 -17.60 9.52 18.65
N ALA A 521 -16.89 8.40 18.39
CA ALA A 521 -15.43 8.32 18.31
C ALA A 521 -14.79 9.51 17.60
N GLN A 522 -15.27 9.87 16.40
CA GLN A 522 -14.71 10.95 15.61
C GLN A 522 -14.64 12.28 16.38
N ALA A 523 -15.76 12.74 16.96
CA ALA A 523 -15.82 14.03 17.63
C ALA A 523 -14.96 14.05 18.90
N VAL A 524 -15.11 13.04 19.77
CA VAL A 524 -14.38 12.99 21.05
C VAL A 524 -12.88 12.78 20.84
N PHE A 525 -12.49 12.01 19.81
CA PHE A 525 -11.09 11.77 19.50
C PHE A 525 -10.43 12.98 18.83
N ARG A 526 -11.15 13.70 17.96
CA ARG A 526 -10.67 14.96 17.38
C ARG A 526 -10.39 16.00 18.47
N ASP A 527 -11.26 16.10 19.47
CA ASP A 527 -11.05 16.96 20.64
C ASP A 527 -9.82 16.53 21.46
N PHE A 528 -9.61 15.22 21.63
CA PHE A 528 -8.44 14.64 22.30
C PHE A 528 -7.12 14.89 21.55
N CYS A 529 -7.15 14.82 20.21
CA CYS A 529 -6.02 15.19 19.35
C CYS A 529 -5.69 16.69 19.43
N GLY A 530 -6.73 17.52 19.55
CA GLY A 530 -6.63 18.97 19.65
C GLY A 530 -6.43 19.68 18.31
N PRO A 531 -6.18 21.01 18.33
CA PRO A 531 -6.02 21.82 17.13
C PRO A 531 -4.93 21.28 16.20
N ALA A 532 -5.14 21.41 14.89
CA ALA A 532 -4.21 20.90 13.87
C ALA A 532 -2.81 21.53 13.96
N ASP A 533 -2.73 22.77 14.43
CA ASP A 533 -1.47 23.49 14.71
C ASP A 533 -1.01 23.22 16.15
N PRO A 534 0.14 22.53 16.34
CA PRO A 534 0.71 22.28 17.67
C PRO A 534 1.00 23.53 18.49
N GLU A 535 1.41 24.65 17.87
CA GLU A 535 1.70 25.88 18.61
C GLU A 535 0.43 26.45 19.22
N ILE A 536 -0.64 26.52 18.43
CA ILE A 536 -1.96 26.93 18.92
C ILE A 536 -2.42 25.94 20.00
N ALA A 537 -2.31 24.64 19.74
CA ALA A 537 -2.70 23.59 20.69
C ALA A 537 -2.00 23.73 22.04
N ARG A 538 -0.69 24.03 22.09
CA ARG A 538 0.05 24.26 23.34
C ARG A 538 -0.50 25.44 24.16
N HIS A 539 -1.02 26.48 23.51
CA HIS A 539 -1.59 27.63 24.21
C HIS A 539 -3.00 27.38 24.72
N ILE A 540 -3.87 26.79 23.88
CA ILE A 540 -5.31 26.69 24.21
C ILE A 540 -5.72 25.33 24.78
N ARG A 541 -5.00 24.25 24.47
CA ARG A 541 -5.29 22.88 24.89
C ARG A 541 -3.99 22.06 25.10
N PRO A 542 -3.14 22.42 26.09
CA PRO A 542 -1.76 21.90 26.24
C PRO A 542 -1.65 20.38 26.48
N ARG A 543 -2.75 19.71 26.82
CA ARG A 543 -2.78 18.26 27.12
C ARG A 543 -3.14 17.39 25.92
N THR A 544 -3.41 17.98 24.75
CA THR A 544 -3.81 17.21 23.57
C THR A 544 -2.60 16.54 22.90
N LEU A 545 -2.84 15.48 22.12
CA LEU A 545 -1.75 14.75 21.46
C LEU A 545 -0.90 15.66 20.57
N ARG A 546 -1.53 16.55 19.79
CA ARG A 546 -0.82 17.48 18.90
C ARG A 546 -0.02 18.53 19.68
N ALA A 547 -0.48 18.97 20.85
CA ALA A 547 0.26 19.90 21.70
C ALA A 547 1.53 19.27 22.29
N ILE A 548 1.42 18.01 22.75
CA ILE A 548 2.50 17.29 23.44
C ILE A 548 3.56 16.79 22.46
N TYR A 549 3.13 16.20 21.34
CA TYR A 549 4.03 15.47 20.44
C TYR A 549 4.26 16.18 19.10
N GLY A 550 3.40 17.12 18.71
CA GLY A 550 3.54 17.85 17.46
C GLY A 550 4.69 18.86 17.53
N LYS A 551 5.35 19.09 16.40
CA LYS A 551 6.43 20.05 16.21
C LYS A 551 5.92 21.34 15.58
N ASP A 552 5.28 21.20 14.42
CA ASP A 552 4.72 22.28 13.60
C ASP A 552 3.44 21.80 12.88
N LYS A 553 2.83 22.65 12.05
CA LYS A 553 1.58 22.35 11.32
C LYS A 553 1.65 21.10 10.43
N VAL A 554 2.82 20.79 9.87
CA VAL A 554 3.04 19.64 9.00
C VAL A 554 3.35 18.40 9.85
N LYS A 555 4.34 18.53 10.74
CA LYS A 555 4.78 17.52 11.71
C LYS A 555 3.98 17.62 13.00
N ASN A 556 2.66 17.47 12.91
CA ASN A 556 1.75 17.66 14.05
C ASN A 556 1.47 16.38 14.85
N ALA A 557 2.40 15.42 14.87
CA ALA A 557 2.31 14.08 15.47
C ALA A 557 1.23 13.14 14.95
N VAL A 558 -0.04 13.54 14.98
CA VAL A 558 -1.18 12.69 14.64
C VAL A 558 -2.13 13.36 13.65
N HIS A 559 -2.50 12.61 12.62
CA HIS A 559 -3.70 12.88 11.83
C HIS A 559 -4.87 12.10 12.44
N CYS A 560 -6.06 12.70 12.42
CA CYS A 560 -7.30 12.06 12.82
C CYS A 560 -8.41 12.51 11.87
N THR A 561 -9.40 11.66 11.66
CA THR A 561 -10.54 11.94 10.78
C THR A 561 -11.26 13.23 11.18
N ASP A 562 -11.49 14.12 10.21
CA ASP A 562 -12.10 15.43 10.45
C ASP A 562 -13.64 15.42 10.40
N LEU A 563 -14.25 14.54 9.59
CA LEU A 563 -15.69 14.38 9.44
C LEU A 563 -16.13 12.95 9.79
N ALA A 564 -17.32 12.78 10.35
CA ALA A 564 -17.78 11.47 10.81
C ALA A 564 -18.02 10.48 9.65
N GLU A 565 -18.50 10.99 8.53
CA GLU A 565 -18.74 10.27 7.28
C GLU A 565 -17.45 9.72 6.62
N ASP A 566 -16.30 10.34 6.89
CA ASP A 566 -15.01 9.95 6.31
C ASP A 566 -14.30 8.85 7.11
N ALA A 567 -14.68 8.65 8.38
CA ALA A 567 -13.98 7.74 9.30
C ALA A 567 -13.85 6.34 8.71
N THR A 568 -14.97 5.77 8.26
CA THR A 568 -14.99 4.42 7.68
C THR A 568 -14.17 4.35 6.39
N LEU A 569 -14.25 5.38 5.54
CA LEU A 569 -13.53 5.41 4.27
C LEU A 569 -12.01 5.46 4.49
N GLU A 570 -11.54 6.30 5.41
CA GLU A 570 -10.13 6.39 5.77
C GLU A 570 -9.62 5.07 6.37
N ILE A 571 -10.40 4.41 7.22
CA ILE A 571 -10.03 3.12 7.81
C ILE A 571 -9.97 2.05 6.71
N GLU A 572 -10.99 1.95 5.83
CA GLU A 572 -11.00 1.00 4.71
C GLU A 572 -9.83 1.24 3.75
N TYR A 573 -9.44 2.50 3.51
CA TYR A 573 -8.29 2.81 2.68
C TYR A 573 -7.03 2.09 3.16
N PHE A 574 -6.71 2.15 4.45
CA PHE A 574 -5.54 1.46 4.99
C PHE A 574 -5.74 -0.05 5.13
N PHE A 575 -6.85 -0.45 5.74
CA PHE A 575 -7.07 -1.81 6.23
C PHE A 575 -7.75 -2.74 5.22
N ARG A 576 -8.13 -2.22 4.05
CA ARG A 576 -8.73 -3.01 2.96
C ARG A 576 -8.11 -2.71 1.59
N ILE A 577 -7.75 -1.47 1.28
CA ILE A 577 -7.17 -1.13 -0.02
C ILE A 577 -5.66 -1.34 -0.01
N LEU A 578 -4.94 -0.70 0.93
CA LEU A 578 -3.47 -0.78 0.98
C LEU A 578 -2.93 -2.08 1.59
N GLU A 579 -3.71 -2.78 2.42
CA GLU A 579 -3.28 -4.06 3.00
C GLU A 579 -3.34 -5.21 1.97
N ASN A 580 -4.08 -5.06 0.88
CA ASN A 580 -4.17 -6.06 -0.20
C ASN A 580 -3.02 -5.89 -1.20
#